data_AF-A0A6P7TI50-F1
#
_entry.id   AF-A0A6P7TI50-F1
#
_cell.length_a   1.000
_cell.length_b   1.000
_cell.length_c   1.000
_cell.angle_alpha   90.00
_cell.angle_beta   90.00
_cell.angle_gamma   90.00
#
_symmetry.space_group_name_H-M   'P 1'
#
loop_
_entity.id
_entity.type
_entity.pdbx_description
1 polymer ?
#
loop_
_entity_poly.entity_id
_entity_poly.type
_entity_poly.pdbx_seq_one_letter_code
_entity_poly.pdbx_strand_id
1 'polypeptide(L)'
;MKYITKAVVSSGIDATLLSGGCTAHSCFKLPLDLSQKEKANYNVSRGSIKGKLLSECILIIWYETTMSLKVSFESLDMVLQDLRQDARLIGGNTALLVGDFRKTLPVVPKGTRADEIRASIKTSYLWNSLQKLRLTTDMRRLQFSVESVYRPQLAEHQFLERLPRSHHIYNSVATVLNIDEAEFLNSLTPHGLRPHHLHFKIEALVMLLRNFDPPKLCNSTGFMIKKMMLTVLETTILTSKESVEPIFIPRIPLILLDMTFLYKRLQFPLKLSFPMSINKVQGHSMDVVGLNLAEPVFSHDQHYAGCSRVGNPNHLFIYASQRKTENVVYREALQTK
;
A
#
# COMPACT_ATOMS: atom_id res chain seq x y z
N MET A 1 20.10 13.47 26.32
CA MET A 1 18.81 12.75 26.23
C MET A 1 18.64 12.23 24.81
N LYS A 2 18.40 10.93 24.62
CA LYS A 2 18.01 10.39 23.30
C LYS A 2 16.48 10.44 23.23
N TYR A 3 15.94 11.22 22.30
CA TYR A 3 14.50 11.27 22.06
C TYR A 3 14.11 10.16 21.10
N ILE A 4 13.20 9.28 21.51
CA ILE A 4 12.70 8.19 20.68
C ILE A 4 11.45 8.68 19.94
N THR A 5 11.52 8.67 18.61
CA THR A 5 10.39 8.96 17.72
C THR A 5 10.06 7.73 16.90
N LYS A 6 8.77 7.41 16.74
CA LYS A 6 8.32 6.29 15.92
C LYS A 6 7.48 6.76 14.74
N ALA A 7 7.99 6.53 13.54
CA ALA A 7 7.27 6.77 12.29
C ALA A 7 6.49 5.51 11.86
N VAL A 8 5.22 5.70 11.56
CA VAL A 8 4.26 4.66 11.23
C VAL A 8 3.45 5.08 10.01
N VAL A 9 3.08 4.10 9.18
CA VAL A 9 2.31 4.31 7.97
C VAL A 9 1.12 3.36 7.85
N SER A 10 0.11 3.76 7.08
CA SER A 10 -1.07 2.93 6.79
C SER A 10 -0.79 1.78 5.82
N SER A 11 0.04 2.02 4.79
CA SER A 11 0.38 1.03 3.75
C SER A 11 1.86 0.63 3.78
N GLY A 12 2.17 -0.60 3.36
CA GLY A 12 3.56 -1.09 3.31
C GLY A 12 4.46 -0.32 2.35
N ILE A 13 3.90 0.22 1.27
CA ILE A 13 4.67 1.01 0.29
C ILE A 13 5.16 2.33 0.90
N ASP A 14 4.31 2.97 1.69
CA ASP A 14 4.61 4.26 2.32
C ASP A 14 5.70 4.13 3.38
N ALA A 15 5.93 2.92 3.91
CA ALA A 15 6.93 2.70 4.95
C ALA A 15 8.34 2.99 4.44
N THR A 16 8.55 2.86 3.12
CA THR A 16 9.81 3.18 2.46
C THR A 16 10.06 4.69 2.36
N LEU A 17 9.02 5.53 2.48
CA LEU A 17 9.12 6.99 2.38
C LEU A 17 9.62 7.62 3.69
N LEU A 18 9.55 6.89 4.81
CA LEU A 18 9.96 7.37 6.13
C LEU A 18 11.17 6.57 6.60
N SER A 19 12.26 7.24 6.94
CA SER A 19 13.44 6.58 7.52
C SER A 19 13.06 5.86 8.82
N GLY A 20 13.32 4.54 8.88
CA GLY A 20 12.91 3.69 10.02
C GLY A 20 11.39 3.45 10.14
N GLY A 21 10.63 3.79 9.10
CA GLY A 21 9.19 3.62 9.03
C GLY A 21 8.76 2.15 9.03
N CYS A 22 7.59 1.88 9.60
CA CYS A 22 6.95 0.57 9.50
C CYS A 22 5.42 0.71 9.47
N THR A 23 4.72 -0.32 9.03
CA THR A 23 3.25 -0.27 8.99
C THR A 23 2.66 -0.27 10.40
N ALA A 24 1.51 0.37 10.61
CA ALA A 24 0.81 0.36 11.90
C ALA A 24 0.56 -1.05 12.44
N HIS A 25 0.14 -1.96 11.56
CA HIS A 25 -0.03 -3.38 11.86
C HIS A 25 1.25 -4.02 12.39
N SER A 26 2.38 -3.80 11.71
CA SER A 26 3.67 -4.35 12.16
C SER A 26 4.17 -3.67 13.43
N CYS A 27 3.97 -2.35 13.56
CA CYS A 27 4.44 -1.55 14.68
C CYS A 27 3.73 -1.96 15.97
N PHE A 28 2.40 -1.95 15.97
CA PHE A 28 1.57 -2.12 17.16
C PHE A 28 1.00 -3.53 17.31
N LYS A 29 1.36 -4.47 16.42
CA LYS A 29 0.84 -5.85 16.41
C LYS A 29 -0.69 -5.88 16.37
N LEU A 30 -1.27 -5.01 15.54
CA LEU A 30 -2.71 -4.99 15.31
C LEU A 30 -3.13 -6.25 14.54
N PRO A 31 -4.29 -6.86 14.86
CA PRO A 31 -4.92 -7.89 14.04
C PRO A 31 -5.06 -7.43 12.58
N LEU A 32 -5.01 -8.36 11.62
CA LEU A 32 -5.19 -8.02 10.20
C LEU A 32 -6.66 -7.77 9.85
N ASP A 33 -7.59 -8.46 10.51
CA ASP A 33 -9.03 -8.23 10.34
C ASP A 33 -9.57 -7.27 11.41
N LEU A 34 -9.35 -5.99 11.16
CA LEU A 34 -9.87 -4.89 11.98
C LEU A 34 -11.25 -4.42 11.51
N SER A 35 -11.66 -4.78 10.30
CA SER A 35 -12.87 -4.25 9.67
C SER A 35 -14.16 -4.69 10.35
N GLN A 36 -14.15 -5.84 11.02
CA GLN A 36 -15.31 -6.40 11.72
C GLN A 36 -15.22 -6.32 13.25
N LYS A 37 -14.22 -5.63 13.80
CA LYS A 37 -13.99 -5.59 15.26
C LYS A 37 -14.29 -4.21 15.83
N GLU A 38 -15.14 -4.17 16.86
CA GLU A 38 -15.37 -2.95 17.65
C GLU A 38 -14.14 -2.55 18.49
N LYS A 39 -13.29 -3.53 18.85
CA LYS A 39 -12.02 -3.33 19.56
C LYS A 39 -10.97 -4.30 19.02
N ALA A 40 -9.75 -3.81 18.80
CA ALA A 40 -8.63 -4.67 18.43
C ALA A 40 -7.83 -5.08 19.67
N ASN A 41 -7.71 -6.39 19.90
CA ASN A 41 -6.77 -6.90 20.89
C ASN A 41 -5.35 -6.68 20.37
N TYR A 42 -4.58 -5.85 21.07
CA TYR A 42 -3.16 -5.65 20.79
C TYR A 42 -2.35 -6.72 21.54
N ASN A 43 -1.32 -7.23 20.88
CA ASN A 43 -0.46 -8.28 21.45
C ASN A 43 0.98 -7.76 21.63
N VAL A 44 1.12 -6.72 22.44
CA VAL A 44 2.41 -6.14 22.83
C VAL A 44 2.54 -6.21 24.35
N SER A 45 3.35 -7.14 24.84
CA SER A 45 3.66 -7.22 26.27
C SER A 45 4.61 -6.08 26.68
N ARG A 46 4.36 -5.48 27.86
CA ARG A 46 5.22 -4.45 28.47
C ARG A 46 6.67 -4.91 28.64
N GLY A 47 6.88 -6.18 28.98
CA GLY A 47 8.21 -6.75 29.16
C GLY A 47 9.00 -6.93 27.87
N SER A 48 8.34 -6.89 26.70
CA SER A 48 8.99 -7.05 25.41
C SER A 48 9.84 -5.85 25.04
N ILE A 49 10.89 -6.06 24.23
CA ILE A 49 11.76 -4.99 23.69
C ILE A 49 10.91 -3.90 23.01
N LYS A 50 9.88 -4.32 22.26
CA LYS A 50 8.96 -3.40 21.59
C LYS A 50 8.08 -2.62 22.57
N GLY A 51 7.56 -3.27 23.62
CA GLY A 51 6.79 -2.62 24.66
C GLY A 51 7.57 -1.50 25.33
N LYS A 52 8.82 -1.78 25.72
CA LYS A 52 9.76 -0.80 26.30
C LYS A 52 10.04 0.37 25.34
N LEU A 53 10.31 0.07 24.06
CA LEU A 53 10.58 1.10 23.07
C LEU A 53 9.36 2.02 22.83
N LEU A 54 8.15 1.46 22.84
CA LEU A 54 6.91 2.24 22.72
C LEU A 54 6.59 3.04 24.00
N SER A 55 6.89 2.51 25.19
CA SER A 55 6.68 3.25 26.44
C SER A 55 7.60 4.47 26.55
N GLU A 56 8.84 4.36 26.08
CA GLU A 56 9.84 5.45 26.08
C GLU A 56 9.67 6.42 24.90
N CYS A 57 8.87 6.07 23.89
CA CYS A 57 8.63 6.90 22.73
C CYS A 57 7.94 8.21 23.13
N ILE A 58 8.47 9.36 22.69
CA ILE A 58 7.92 10.69 23.02
C ILE A 58 7.12 11.32 21.87
N LEU A 59 7.23 10.76 20.67
CA LEU A 59 6.52 11.22 19.49
C LEU A 59 6.19 10.05 18.58
N ILE A 60 4.92 9.93 18.18
CA ILE A 60 4.47 9.01 17.16
C ILE A 60 4.01 9.81 15.95
N ILE A 61 4.57 9.52 14.78
CA ILE A 61 4.15 10.12 13.51
C ILE A 61 3.40 9.05 12.74
N TRP A 62 2.14 9.31 12.42
CA TRP A 62 1.34 8.42 11.58
C TRP A 62 1.05 9.11 10.25
N TYR A 63 1.56 8.56 9.16
CA TYR A 63 1.37 9.06 7.80
C TYR A 63 0.29 8.28 7.03
N GLU A 64 -0.41 8.98 6.12
CA GLU A 64 -1.60 8.52 5.40
C GLU A 64 -2.75 8.07 6.32
N THR A 65 -3.07 8.87 7.33
CA THR A 65 -4.07 8.52 8.36
C THR A 65 -5.48 8.35 7.83
N THR A 66 -5.84 9.01 6.73
CA THR A 66 -7.20 8.95 6.15
C THR A 66 -7.57 7.59 5.60
N MET A 67 -6.58 6.76 5.27
CA MET A 67 -6.77 5.38 4.80
C MET A 67 -6.85 4.36 5.93
N SER A 68 -6.49 4.74 7.16
CA SER A 68 -6.49 3.83 8.32
C SER A 68 -7.86 3.78 8.99
N LEU A 69 -8.27 2.57 9.40
CA LEU A 69 -9.47 2.36 10.20
C LEU A 69 -9.34 3.10 11.54
N LYS A 70 -10.44 3.71 12.01
CA LYS A 70 -10.47 4.42 13.29
C LYS A 70 -10.03 3.54 14.46
N VAL A 71 -10.43 2.26 14.41
CA VAL A 71 -10.09 1.25 15.42
C VAL A 71 -8.58 1.11 15.56
N SER A 72 -7.79 1.34 14.50
CA SER A 72 -6.34 1.33 14.58
C SER A 72 -5.78 2.45 15.46
N PHE A 73 -6.38 3.65 15.43
CA PHE A 73 -5.99 4.79 16.26
C PHE A 73 -6.47 4.64 17.70
N GLU A 74 -7.70 4.14 17.88
CA GLU A 74 -8.27 3.85 19.20
C GLU A 74 -7.48 2.73 19.90
N SER A 75 -7.03 1.73 19.15
CA SER A 75 -6.14 0.69 19.66
C SER A 75 -4.76 1.26 20.03
N LEU A 76 -4.23 2.21 19.25
CA LEU A 76 -2.98 2.89 19.60
C LEU A 76 -3.11 3.63 20.94
N ASP A 77 -4.21 4.34 21.14
CA ASP A 77 -4.52 5.02 22.40
C ASP A 77 -4.50 4.05 23.58
N MET A 78 -5.28 2.97 23.49
CA MET A 78 -5.35 1.93 24.52
C MET A 78 -3.97 1.29 24.80
N VAL A 79 -3.21 0.94 23.76
CA VAL A 79 -1.87 0.36 23.89
C VAL A 79 -0.96 1.29 24.68
N LEU A 80 -0.94 2.57 24.37
CA LEU A 80 0.00 3.50 25.00
C LEU A 80 -0.42 3.85 26.42
N GLN A 81 -1.72 3.95 26.69
CA GLN A 81 -2.20 4.09 28.06
C GLN A 81 -1.76 2.91 28.94
N ASP A 82 -1.89 1.69 28.41
CA ASP A 82 -1.43 0.48 29.11
C ASP A 82 0.10 0.44 29.28
N LEU A 83 0.86 0.60 28.20
CA LEU A 83 2.32 0.52 28.24
C LEU A 83 2.96 1.59 29.15
N ARG A 84 2.35 2.78 29.22
CA ARG A 84 2.88 3.94 29.97
C ARG A 84 2.27 4.12 31.35
N GLN A 85 1.20 3.39 31.67
CA GLN A 85 0.44 3.56 32.92
C GLN A 85 -0.07 4.99 33.10
N ASP A 86 -0.59 5.56 32.03
CA ASP A 86 -1.09 6.92 31.97
C ASP A 86 -2.44 6.92 31.25
N ALA A 87 -3.51 7.28 31.95
CA ALA A 87 -4.87 7.25 31.41
C ALA A 87 -5.19 8.44 30.48
N ARG A 88 -4.25 9.40 30.30
CA ARG A 88 -4.42 10.49 29.33
C ARG A 88 -4.38 9.93 27.90
N LEU A 89 -4.97 10.66 26.97
CA LEU A 89 -4.96 10.30 25.54
C LEU A 89 -3.54 9.97 25.05
N ILE A 90 -3.44 8.89 24.29
CA ILE A 90 -2.21 8.32 23.71
C ILE A 90 -1.18 8.01 24.82
N GLY A 91 -1.63 7.71 26.04
CA GLY A 91 -0.76 7.47 27.20
C GLY A 91 0.07 8.70 27.61
N GLY A 92 -0.47 9.90 27.39
CA GLY A 92 0.25 11.16 27.60
C GLY A 92 1.38 11.42 26.59
N ASN A 93 1.40 10.67 25.48
CA ASN A 93 2.37 10.83 24.40
C ASN A 93 1.89 11.85 23.35
N THR A 94 2.82 12.41 22.58
CA THR A 94 2.47 13.25 21.43
C THR A 94 2.29 12.38 20.19
N ALA A 95 1.17 12.54 19.48
CA ALA A 95 0.94 11.91 18.19
C ALA A 95 0.70 12.97 17.10
N LEU A 96 1.46 12.89 16.02
CA LEU A 96 1.28 13.68 14.81
C LEU A 96 0.59 12.81 13.75
N LEU A 97 -0.65 13.15 13.42
CA LEU A 97 -1.45 12.48 12.42
C LEU A 97 -1.40 13.27 11.10
N VAL A 98 -0.88 12.65 10.04
CA VAL A 98 -0.70 13.26 8.73
C VAL A 98 -1.59 12.56 7.71
N GLY A 99 -2.47 13.30 7.06
CA GLY A 99 -3.38 12.77 6.05
C GLY A 99 -4.10 13.86 5.27
N ASP A 100 -4.77 13.47 4.19
CA ASP A 100 -5.56 14.36 3.35
C ASP A 100 -6.93 13.70 3.12
N PHE A 101 -8.00 14.36 3.58
CA PHE A 101 -9.37 13.86 3.45
C PHE A 101 -9.93 14.01 2.03
N ARG A 102 -9.17 14.63 1.12
CA ARG A 102 -9.41 14.51 -0.32
C ARG A 102 -8.76 13.28 -0.94
N LYS A 103 -8.26 12.34 -0.12
CA LYS A 103 -7.85 11.00 -0.55
C LYS A 103 -8.92 9.98 -0.14
N THR A 104 -8.72 8.72 -0.54
CA THR A 104 -9.68 7.67 -0.21
C THR A 104 -9.76 7.42 1.30
N LEU A 105 -10.96 7.03 1.73
CA LEU A 105 -11.25 6.58 3.09
C LEU A 105 -10.73 5.16 3.33
N PRO A 106 -10.83 4.65 4.57
CA PRO A 106 -10.47 3.28 4.86
C PRO A 106 -11.34 2.30 4.08
N VAL A 107 -10.73 1.27 3.52
CA VAL A 107 -11.45 0.23 2.76
C VAL A 107 -12.23 -0.65 3.73
N VAL A 108 -13.56 -0.66 3.59
CA VAL A 108 -14.45 -1.56 4.35
C VAL A 108 -14.97 -2.64 3.40
N PRO A 109 -14.52 -3.91 3.52
CA PRO A 109 -14.96 -4.98 2.62
C PRO A 109 -16.47 -5.16 2.66
N LYS A 110 -17.12 -5.11 1.49
CA LYS A 110 -18.60 -5.18 1.35
C LYS A 110 -19.34 -4.06 2.11
N GLY A 111 -18.65 -3.00 2.50
CA GLY A 111 -19.22 -1.87 3.21
C GLY A 111 -19.93 -0.89 2.30
N THR A 112 -20.87 -0.14 2.87
CA THR A 112 -21.53 1.01 2.24
C THR A 112 -20.72 2.29 2.44
N ARG A 113 -21.09 3.37 1.73
CA ARG A 113 -20.59 4.73 2.00
C ARG A 113 -20.67 5.11 3.49
N ALA A 114 -21.76 4.76 4.16
CA ALA A 114 -21.93 5.06 5.58
C ALA A 114 -20.93 4.30 6.46
N ASP A 115 -20.58 3.08 6.06
CA ASP A 115 -19.59 2.25 6.76
C ASP A 115 -18.18 2.81 6.56
N GLU A 116 -17.81 3.26 5.35
CA GLU A 116 -16.52 3.93 5.09
C GLU A 116 -16.36 5.20 5.95
N ILE A 117 -17.42 6.01 6.08
CA ILE A 117 -17.42 7.19 6.95
C ILE A 117 -17.30 6.78 8.43
N ARG A 118 -18.07 5.79 8.88
CA ARG A 118 -18.03 5.29 10.27
C ARG A 118 -16.70 4.61 10.62
N ALA A 119 -15.99 4.10 9.63
CA ALA A 119 -14.67 3.52 9.79
C ALA A 119 -13.57 4.59 9.80
N SER A 120 -13.84 5.81 9.33
CA SER A 120 -12.89 6.92 9.32
C SER A 120 -12.59 7.45 10.73
N ILE A 121 -11.36 7.91 10.94
CA ILE A 121 -10.92 8.57 12.17
C ILE A 121 -11.83 9.74 12.58
N LYS A 122 -12.53 10.39 11.63
CA LYS A 122 -13.48 11.47 11.93
C LYS A 122 -14.62 11.08 12.87
N THR A 123 -14.92 9.79 12.96
CA THR A 123 -15.95 9.25 13.86
C THR A 123 -15.36 8.59 15.10
N SER A 124 -14.05 8.71 15.31
CA SER A 124 -13.38 8.29 16.53
C SER A 124 -13.57 9.30 17.65
N TYR A 125 -13.58 8.84 18.90
CA TYR A 125 -13.54 9.72 20.06
C TYR A 125 -12.27 10.60 20.09
N LEU A 126 -11.18 10.15 19.44
CA LEU A 126 -9.94 10.90 19.35
C LEU A 126 -10.06 12.17 18.50
N TRP A 127 -10.98 12.20 17.52
CA TRP A 127 -11.05 13.26 16.51
C TRP A 127 -11.23 14.66 17.11
N ASN A 128 -12.09 14.77 18.12
CA ASN A 128 -12.43 16.05 18.74
C ASN A 128 -11.29 16.61 19.58
N SER A 129 -10.35 15.76 19.99
CA SER A 129 -9.17 16.14 20.78
C SER A 129 -7.98 16.55 19.92
N LEU A 130 -8.06 16.41 18.58
CA LEU A 130 -6.97 16.74 17.68
C LEU A 130 -6.87 18.24 17.42
N GLN A 131 -5.66 18.78 17.60
CA GLN A 131 -5.32 20.09 17.04
C GLN A 131 -5.12 19.95 15.52
N LYS A 132 -5.92 20.69 14.75
CA LYS A 132 -5.92 20.63 13.27
C LYS A 132 -4.97 21.68 12.71
N LEU A 133 -3.91 21.23 12.03
CA LEU A 133 -2.98 22.09 11.30
C LEU A 133 -3.16 21.87 9.80
N ARG A 134 -3.12 22.95 9.01
CA ARG A 134 -3.30 22.89 7.55
C ARG A 134 -2.06 23.41 6.84
N LEU A 135 -1.51 22.58 5.96
CA LEU A 135 -0.52 23.02 4.98
C LEU A 135 -1.22 23.59 3.75
N THR A 136 -0.75 24.72 3.24
CA THR A 136 -1.35 25.45 2.11
C THR A 136 -0.50 25.44 0.85
N THR A 137 0.82 25.25 1.00
CA THR A 137 1.77 25.23 -0.12
C THR A 137 1.93 23.82 -0.67
N ASP A 138 1.55 23.61 -1.93
CA ASP A 138 1.78 22.36 -2.65
C ASP A 138 3.15 22.37 -3.33
N MET A 139 4.12 21.69 -2.71
CA MET A 139 5.48 21.58 -3.26
C MET A 139 5.56 20.71 -4.52
N ARG A 140 4.58 19.83 -4.78
CA ARG A 140 4.57 18.98 -5.99
C ARG A 140 4.40 19.82 -7.25
N ARG A 141 3.70 20.95 -7.17
CA ARG A 141 3.54 21.88 -8.31
C ARG A 141 4.78 22.76 -8.56
N LEU A 142 5.71 22.85 -7.62
CA LEU A 142 6.85 23.77 -7.68
C LEU A 142 8.12 23.15 -8.28
N GLN A 143 8.16 21.85 -8.57
CA GLN A 143 9.33 21.16 -9.11
C GLN A 143 9.07 20.66 -10.54
N PHE A 144 9.25 21.46 -11.60
CA PHE A 144 9.36 20.86 -12.95
C PHE A 144 10.28 21.63 -13.92
N SER A 145 11.22 20.86 -14.50
CA SER A 145 11.79 21.01 -15.84
C SER A 145 11.40 19.78 -16.68
N VAL A 146 11.20 20.02 -17.98
CA VAL A 146 10.86 19.15 -19.16
C VAL A 146 11.48 17.73 -19.10
N GLU A 147 11.02 16.62 -19.72
CA GLU A 147 10.18 16.31 -20.89
C GLU A 147 9.86 14.79 -20.85
N SER A 148 8.63 14.35 -21.16
CA SER A 148 8.37 13.11 -21.92
C SER A 148 6.89 12.94 -22.23
N VAL A 149 6.59 12.69 -23.49
CA VAL A 149 5.24 12.45 -24.02
C VAL A 149 4.95 10.96 -23.95
N TYR A 150 3.88 10.54 -23.27
CA TYR A 150 3.38 9.17 -23.38
C TYR A 150 1.86 9.08 -23.25
N ARG A 151 1.19 8.46 -24.23
CA ARG A 151 -0.27 8.22 -24.23
C ARG A 151 -0.60 6.83 -23.66
N PRO A 152 -1.53 6.69 -22.70
CA PRO A 152 -1.99 5.40 -22.22
C PRO A 152 -3.37 5.04 -22.79
N GLN A 153 -3.41 3.88 -23.41
CA GLN A 153 -4.39 2.83 -23.18
C GLN A 153 -3.55 1.56 -22.95
N LEU A 154 -4.14 0.48 -22.40
CA LEU A 154 -3.74 -0.94 -22.51
C LEU A 154 -3.71 -1.68 -21.15
N ALA A 155 -4.09 -2.95 -21.21
CA ALA A 155 -4.09 -3.92 -20.10
C ALA A 155 -2.67 -4.45 -19.79
N GLU A 156 -2.47 -5.12 -18.64
CA GLU A 156 -1.16 -5.66 -18.18
C GLU A 156 -0.37 -6.39 -19.28
N HIS A 157 -1.04 -7.26 -20.05
CA HIS A 157 -0.40 -8.06 -21.11
C HIS A 157 0.07 -7.23 -22.31
N GLN A 158 -0.72 -6.23 -22.69
CA GLN A 158 -0.44 -5.38 -23.84
C GLN A 158 0.70 -4.37 -23.57
N PHE A 159 0.95 -4.05 -22.30
CA PHE A 159 2.13 -3.26 -21.94
C PHE A 159 3.42 -4.02 -22.23
N LEU A 160 3.47 -5.31 -21.86
CA LEU A 160 4.63 -6.14 -22.14
C LEU A 160 4.91 -6.21 -23.63
N GLU A 161 3.90 -6.35 -24.48
CA GLU A 161 4.08 -6.42 -25.94
C GLU A 161 4.84 -5.23 -26.53
N ARG A 162 4.69 -4.02 -25.95
CA ARG A 162 5.38 -2.80 -26.39
C ARG A 162 6.85 -2.71 -26.00
N LEU A 163 7.31 -3.52 -25.04
CA LEU A 163 8.74 -3.56 -24.70
C LEU A 163 9.51 -4.29 -25.82
N PRO A 164 10.64 -3.74 -26.28
CA PRO A 164 11.32 -4.16 -27.51
C PRO A 164 11.92 -5.59 -27.46
N ARG A 165 11.93 -6.24 -26.29
CA ARG A 165 12.52 -7.56 -26.07
C ARG A 165 11.47 -8.67 -26.03
N SER A 166 11.87 -9.90 -26.35
CA SER A 166 11.00 -11.08 -26.29
C SER A 166 10.51 -11.36 -24.87
N HIS A 167 9.24 -11.79 -24.75
CA HIS A 167 8.69 -12.20 -23.47
C HIS A 167 9.31 -13.53 -23.01
N HIS A 168 9.49 -13.68 -21.71
CA HIS A 168 9.83 -14.96 -21.09
C HIS A 168 8.67 -15.42 -20.21
N ILE A 169 8.31 -16.69 -20.33
CA ILE A 169 7.19 -17.30 -19.60
C ILE A 169 7.76 -18.17 -18.49
N TYR A 170 7.42 -17.81 -17.25
CA TYR A 170 7.79 -18.55 -16.06
C TYR A 170 6.61 -19.37 -15.56
N ASN A 171 6.63 -20.68 -15.85
CA ASN A 171 5.62 -21.61 -15.34
C ASN A 171 5.86 -21.88 -13.85
N SER A 172 4.80 -21.84 -13.05
CA SER A 172 4.86 -22.13 -11.62
C SER A 172 4.91 -23.63 -11.35
N VAL A 173 5.50 -24.06 -10.24
CA VAL A 173 5.37 -25.43 -9.75
C VAL A 173 4.37 -25.46 -8.61
N ALA A 174 3.27 -26.20 -8.76
CA ALA A 174 2.29 -26.39 -7.70
C ALA A 174 2.56 -27.72 -6.97
N THR A 175 2.40 -27.73 -5.65
CA THR A 175 2.42 -28.95 -4.84
C THR A 175 1.15 -28.96 -3.99
N VAL A 176 0.39 -30.05 -4.07
CA VAL A 176 -0.83 -30.27 -3.30
C VAL A 176 -0.72 -31.62 -2.62
N LEU A 177 -1.24 -31.71 -1.40
CA LEU A 177 -1.53 -32.99 -0.76
C LEU A 177 -2.97 -33.35 -1.14
N ASN A 178 -3.16 -34.45 -1.88
CA ASN A 178 -4.44 -35.12 -2.16
C ASN A 178 -5.35 -34.60 -3.31
N ILE A 179 -4.82 -33.96 -4.37
CA ILE A 179 -5.62 -33.67 -5.58
C ILE A 179 -4.75 -33.83 -6.84
N ASP A 180 -5.13 -34.75 -7.73
CA ASP A 180 -4.42 -35.10 -8.98
C ASP A 180 -4.92 -34.34 -10.23
N GLU A 181 -5.54 -33.16 -10.06
CA GLU A 181 -6.03 -32.33 -11.18
C GLU A 181 -5.15 -31.09 -11.39
N ALA A 182 -3.99 -31.29 -12.04
CA ALA A 182 -3.00 -30.23 -12.27
C ALA A 182 -3.55 -29.03 -13.06
N GLU A 183 -4.45 -29.25 -14.02
CA GLU A 183 -5.04 -28.17 -14.83
C GLU A 183 -5.96 -27.26 -14.00
N PHE A 184 -6.83 -27.84 -13.18
CA PHE A 184 -7.67 -27.08 -12.24
C PHE A 184 -6.80 -26.23 -11.32
N LEU A 185 -5.75 -26.82 -10.74
CA LEU A 185 -4.81 -26.14 -9.86
C LEU A 185 -4.02 -25.02 -10.55
N ASN A 186 -3.73 -25.13 -11.84
CA ASN A 186 -3.03 -24.10 -12.62
C ASN A 186 -3.96 -22.93 -12.99
N SER A 187 -5.26 -23.18 -13.13
CA SER A 187 -6.27 -22.15 -13.39
C SER A 187 -6.52 -21.22 -12.20
N LEU A 188 -6.24 -21.67 -10.97
CA LEU A 188 -6.48 -20.89 -9.76
C LEU A 188 -5.60 -19.64 -9.69
N THR A 189 -6.20 -18.47 -9.60
CA THR A 189 -5.51 -17.18 -9.34
C THR A 189 -6.16 -16.38 -8.19
N PRO A 190 -6.30 -16.96 -6.99
CA PRO A 190 -6.89 -16.25 -5.85
C PRO A 190 -5.97 -15.11 -5.35
N HIS A 191 -6.54 -14.17 -4.61
CA HIS A 191 -5.82 -12.99 -4.12
C HIS A 191 -4.53 -13.36 -3.38
N GLY A 192 -3.40 -12.81 -3.85
CA GLY A 192 -2.08 -13.05 -3.25
C GLY A 192 -1.29 -14.22 -3.84
N LEU A 193 -1.90 -15.03 -4.72
CA LEU A 193 -1.21 -16.02 -5.55
C LEU A 193 -0.90 -15.45 -6.94
N ARG A 194 0.30 -15.77 -7.47
CA ARG A 194 0.67 -15.41 -8.85
C ARG A 194 0.13 -16.46 -9.82
N PRO A 195 -0.28 -16.06 -11.03
CA PRO A 195 -0.74 -16.99 -12.06
C PRO A 195 0.31 -18.05 -12.39
N HIS A 196 -0.16 -19.19 -12.88
CA HIS A 196 0.70 -20.30 -13.29
C HIS A 196 1.68 -19.85 -14.38
N HIS A 197 1.17 -19.14 -15.39
CA HIS A 197 1.97 -18.51 -16.42
C HIS A 197 2.28 -17.06 -16.03
N LEU A 198 3.54 -16.78 -15.71
CA LEU A 198 4.01 -15.45 -15.38
C LEU A 198 4.87 -14.91 -16.51
N HIS A 199 4.40 -13.83 -17.14
CA HIS A 199 5.08 -13.21 -18.27
C HIS A 199 5.94 -12.04 -17.78
N PHE A 200 7.22 -12.06 -18.12
CA PHE A 200 8.13 -10.95 -17.85
C PHE A 200 9.00 -10.64 -19.07
N LYS A 201 9.56 -9.43 -19.07
CA LYS A 201 10.55 -8.95 -20.03
C LYS A 201 11.67 -8.24 -19.27
N ILE A 202 12.88 -8.24 -19.83
CA ILE A 202 13.92 -7.32 -19.38
C ILE A 202 13.40 -5.88 -19.56
N GLU A 203 13.75 -5.00 -18.63
CA GLU A 203 13.25 -3.62 -18.48
C GLU A 203 11.78 -3.50 -18.05
N ALA A 204 11.07 -4.61 -17.82
CA ALA A 204 9.74 -4.54 -17.23
C ALA A 204 9.83 -4.01 -15.79
N LEU A 205 8.98 -3.03 -15.48
CA LEU A 205 8.76 -2.58 -14.11
C LEU A 205 7.86 -3.58 -13.39
N VAL A 206 8.30 -4.03 -12.22
CA VAL A 206 7.60 -5.00 -11.38
C VAL A 206 7.54 -4.51 -9.95
N MET A 207 6.60 -5.04 -9.16
CA MET A 207 6.47 -4.76 -7.73
C MET A 207 6.45 -6.04 -6.93
N LEU A 208 7.06 -5.99 -5.74
CA LEU A 208 6.95 -7.07 -4.75
C LEU A 208 5.51 -7.22 -4.24
N LEU A 209 5.09 -8.44 -3.98
CA LEU A 209 3.76 -8.72 -3.41
C LEU A 209 3.77 -9.02 -1.92
N ARG A 210 4.95 -9.21 -1.33
CA ARG A 210 5.12 -9.60 0.08
C ARG A 210 6.34 -8.92 0.66
N ASN A 211 6.38 -8.84 1.98
CA ASN A 211 7.55 -8.37 2.70
C ASN A 211 8.64 -9.46 2.64
N PHE A 212 9.82 -9.10 2.17
CA PHE A 212 10.97 -10.00 2.07
C PHE A 212 12.06 -9.61 3.07
N ASP A 213 12.43 -8.33 3.11
CA ASP A 213 13.43 -7.79 4.03
C ASP A 213 13.05 -6.36 4.48
N PRO A 214 12.07 -6.20 5.39
CA PRO A 214 11.65 -4.88 5.85
C PRO A 214 12.76 -4.15 6.64
N PRO A 215 12.92 -2.82 6.45
CA PRO A 215 12.08 -1.93 5.65
C PRO A 215 12.49 -1.82 4.17
N LYS A 216 13.62 -2.43 3.76
CA LYS A 216 14.22 -2.26 2.43
C LYS A 216 13.40 -2.89 1.31
N LEU A 217 12.96 -4.14 1.50
CA LEU A 217 12.19 -4.94 0.53
C LEU A 217 10.81 -5.28 1.09
N CYS A 218 9.87 -4.36 0.90
CA CYS A 218 8.50 -4.47 1.39
C CYS A 218 7.52 -4.76 0.25
N ASN A 219 6.30 -5.17 0.62
CA ASN A 219 5.21 -5.26 -0.34
C ASN A 219 5.07 -3.93 -1.09
N SER A 220 4.97 -4.03 -2.42
CA SER A 220 4.91 -2.94 -3.39
C SER A 220 6.21 -2.15 -3.60
N THR A 221 7.36 -2.59 -3.07
CA THR A 221 8.67 -2.10 -3.54
C THR A 221 8.77 -2.33 -5.05
N GLY A 222 9.04 -1.26 -5.79
CA GLY A 222 9.15 -1.26 -7.24
C GLY A 222 10.56 -1.59 -7.71
N PHE A 223 10.66 -2.41 -8.76
CA PHE A 223 11.90 -2.79 -9.39
C PHE A 223 11.80 -2.71 -10.91
N MET A 224 12.95 -2.61 -11.56
CA MET A 224 13.12 -2.89 -12.98
C MET A 224 13.89 -4.20 -13.16
N ILE A 225 13.39 -5.10 -14.00
CA ILE A 225 14.09 -6.35 -14.34
C ILE A 225 15.31 -6.01 -15.22
N LYS A 226 16.50 -6.44 -14.82
CA LYS A 226 17.74 -6.30 -15.61
C LYS A 226 18.13 -7.59 -16.30
N LYS A 227 18.00 -8.72 -15.60
CA LYS A 227 18.33 -10.05 -16.14
C LYS A 227 17.32 -11.09 -15.67
N MET A 228 17.02 -12.01 -16.57
CA MET A 228 16.07 -13.10 -16.34
C MET A 228 16.82 -14.43 -16.34
N MET A 229 16.89 -15.10 -15.19
CA MET A 229 17.46 -16.44 -15.04
C MET A 229 16.33 -17.44 -14.69
N LEU A 230 16.61 -18.74 -14.73
CA LEU A 230 15.58 -19.78 -14.52
C LEU A 230 14.84 -19.67 -13.19
N THR A 231 15.57 -19.45 -12.10
CA THR A 231 15.03 -19.47 -10.73
C THR A 231 15.14 -18.13 -9.99
N VAL A 232 15.82 -17.17 -10.59
CA VAL A 232 16.17 -15.87 -10.00
C VAL A 232 16.02 -14.76 -11.04
N LEU A 233 15.51 -13.61 -10.62
CA LEU A 233 15.51 -12.37 -11.40
C LEU A 233 16.51 -11.39 -10.80
N GLU A 234 17.35 -10.79 -11.64
CA GLU A 234 18.21 -9.67 -11.26
C GLU A 234 17.46 -8.37 -11.52
N THR A 235 17.34 -7.52 -10.51
CA THR A 235 16.49 -6.34 -10.52
C THR A 235 17.17 -5.14 -9.89
N THR A 236 16.74 -3.93 -10.25
CA THR A 236 17.17 -2.68 -9.60
C THR A 236 15.98 -1.99 -8.98
N ILE A 237 16.11 -1.53 -7.72
CA ILE A 237 15.06 -0.75 -7.02
C ILE A 237 14.81 0.57 -7.76
N LEU A 238 13.55 0.99 -7.82
CA LEU A 238 13.15 2.26 -8.43
C LEU A 238 13.20 3.45 -7.45
N THR A 239 13.13 3.20 -6.14
CA THR A 239 12.81 4.20 -5.10
C THR A 239 13.98 4.72 -4.25
N SER A 240 15.25 4.62 -4.66
CA SER A 240 16.31 5.28 -3.86
C SER A 240 17.38 5.97 -4.70
N LYS A 241 17.73 7.20 -4.27
CA LYS A 241 18.97 7.90 -4.65
C LYS A 241 20.23 7.17 -4.14
N GLU A 242 20.07 6.12 -3.34
CA GLU A 242 21.14 5.36 -2.70
C GLU A 242 20.89 3.87 -2.91
N SER A 243 21.68 3.27 -3.81
CA SER A 243 21.93 1.82 -4.02
C SER A 243 21.78 1.44 -5.50
N VAL A 244 22.93 1.38 -6.18
CA VAL A 244 23.11 0.83 -7.54
C VAL A 244 23.23 -0.70 -7.50
N GLU A 245 23.13 -1.31 -6.31
CA GLU A 245 23.37 -2.74 -6.16
C GLU A 245 22.20 -3.58 -6.73
N PRO A 246 22.50 -4.62 -7.52
CA PRO A 246 21.48 -5.50 -8.05
C PRO A 246 20.83 -6.31 -6.92
N ILE A 247 19.50 -6.40 -6.98
CA ILE A 247 18.69 -7.20 -6.07
C ILE A 247 18.19 -8.44 -6.80
N PHE A 248 18.51 -9.59 -6.21
CA PHE A 248 18.13 -10.89 -6.73
C PHE A 248 16.81 -11.34 -6.09
N ILE A 249 15.77 -11.50 -6.91
CA ILE A 249 14.47 -11.99 -6.46
C ILE A 249 14.32 -13.46 -6.87
N PRO A 250 14.33 -14.40 -5.91
CA PRO A 250 14.13 -15.81 -6.21
C PRO A 250 12.63 -16.17 -6.32
N ARG A 251 12.34 -17.33 -6.92
CA ARG A 251 11.03 -17.98 -6.78
C ARG A 251 10.83 -18.39 -5.32
N ILE A 252 9.67 -18.09 -4.74
CA ILE A 252 9.33 -18.48 -3.37
C ILE A 252 8.04 -19.31 -3.34
N PRO A 253 7.87 -20.20 -2.36
CA PRO A 253 6.60 -20.89 -2.17
C PRO A 253 5.54 -19.93 -1.65
N LEU A 254 4.47 -19.78 -2.42
CA LEU A 254 3.26 -19.05 -2.05
C LEU A 254 2.23 -20.07 -1.53
N ILE A 255 1.93 -19.98 -0.23
CA ILE A 255 0.98 -20.87 0.45
C ILE A 255 -0.36 -20.14 0.59
N LEU A 256 -1.43 -20.82 0.22
CA LEU A 256 -2.81 -20.39 0.44
C LEU A 256 -3.41 -21.23 1.57
N LEU A 257 -3.88 -20.55 2.62
CA LEU A 257 -4.41 -21.17 3.84
C LEU A 257 -5.96 -21.18 3.88
N ASP A 258 -6.62 -20.46 2.98
CA ASP A 258 -8.08 -20.26 2.99
C ASP A 258 -8.85 -21.26 2.10
N MET A 259 -8.24 -22.40 1.77
CA MET A 259 -8.88 -23.46 0.97
C MET A 259 -9.07 -24.72 1.82
N THR A 260 -9.99 -25.59 1.38
CA THR A 260 -10.23 -26.91 2.00
C THR A 260 -9.03 -27.85 1.93
N PHE A 261 -8.00 -27.49 1.17
CA PHE A 261 -6.75 -28.22 1.02
C PHE A 261 -5.56 -27.24 1.08
N LEU A 262 -4.43 -27.72 1.60
CA LEU A 262 -3.19 -26.95 1.62
C LEU A 262 -2.64 -26.82 0.19
N TYR A 263 -2.67 -25.60 -0.34
CA TYR A 263 -2.17 -25.31 -1.68
C TYR A 263 -0.87 -24.50 -1.62
N LYS A 264 0.19 -25.00 -2.27
CA LYS A 264 1.50 -24.33 -2.37
C LYS A 264 1.90 -24.16 -3.84
N ARG A 265 2.24 -22.93 -4.23
CA ARG A 265 2.75 -22.61 -5.58
C ARG A 265 4.11 -21.92 -5.50
N LEU A 266 5.14 -22.54 -6.06
CA LEU A 266 6.47 -21.95 -6.22
C LEU A 266 6.46 -21.01 -7.43
N GLN A 267 6.57 -19.70 -7.17
CA GLN A 267 6.58 -18.66 -8.21
C GLN A 267 7.30 -17.39 -7.72
N PHE A 268 7.70 -16.51 -8.63
CA PHE A 268 8.24 -15.20 -8.23
C PHE A 268 7.19 -14.37 -7.49
N PRO A 269 7.53 -13.73 -6.36
CA PRO A 269 6.60 -12.89 -5.60
C PRO A 269 6.44 -11.48 -6.21
N LEU A 270 6.41 -11.40 -7.54
CA LEU A 270 6.40 -10.16 -8.31
C LEU A 270 5.18 -10.09 -9.21
N LYS A 271 4.67 -8.86 -9.41
CA LYS A 271 3.70 -8.53 -10.47
C LYS A 271 4.19 -7.34 -11.27
N LEU A 272 3.65 -7.12 -12.47
CA LEU A 272 3.94 -5.91 -13.23
C LEU A 272 3.51 -4.65 -12.46
N SER A 273 4.31 -3.59 -12.59
CA SER A 273 4.13 -2.33 -11.87
C SER A 273 3.22 -1.33 -12.61
N PHE A 274 3.03 -1.49 -13.91
CA PHE A 274 2.42 -0.45 -14.76
C PHE A 274 0.96 -0.12 -14.42
N PRO A 275 0.04 -1.08 -14.29
CA PRO A 275 -1.25 -0.80 -13.71
C PRO A 275 -1.21 -1.00 -12.20
N MET A 276 -1.38 0.12 -11.50
CA MET A 276 -1.66 0.14 -10.08
C MET A 276 -3.09 0.62 -9.85
N SER A 277 -3.74 0.08 -8.82
CA SER A 277 -4.99 0.68 -8.37
C SER A 277 -4.71 2.08 -7.84
N ILE A 278 -5.69 2.97 -7.99
CA ILE A 278 -5.65 4.34 -7.46
C ILE A 278 -5.29 4.34 -5.97
N ASN A 279 -5.83 3.39 -5.20
CA ASN A 279 -5.58 3.26 -3.76
C ASN A 279 -4.10 2.94 -3.43
N LYS A 280 -3.37 2.25 -4.33
CA LYS A 280 -1.96 1.87 -4.08
C LYS A 280 -0.97 2.98 -4.39
N VAL A 281 -1.28 3.85 -5.34
CA VAL A 281 -0.39 4.95 -5.73
C VAL A 281 -0.55 6.17 -4.83
N GLN A 282 -1.44 6.13 -3.84
CA GLN A 282 -1.68 7.28 -2.97
C GLN A 282 -0.44 7.69 -2.20
N GLY A 283 -0.26 9.00 -2.00
CA GLY A 283 0.92 9.54 -1.35
C GLY A 283 2.17 9.63 -2.23
N HIS A 284 2.18 9.01 -3.41
CA HIS A 284 3.32 9.03 -4.33
C HIS A 284 3.24 10.19 -5.32
N SER A 285 4.39 10.69 -5.72
CA SER A 285 4.55 11.64 -6.83
C SER A 285 5.08 10.88 -8.05
N MET A 286 4.55 11.20 -9.23
CA MET A 286 4.92 10.60 -10.51
C MET A 286 5.12 11.70 -11.55
N ASP A 287 6.05 11.47 -12.47
CA ASP A 287 6.36 12.43 -13.53
C ASP A 287 5.31 12.41 -14.65
N VAL A 288 4.78 11.22 -14.97
CA VAL A 288 3.75 10.98 -15.98
C VAL A 288 2.74 9.97 -15.47
N VAL A 289 1.45 10.23 -15.66
CA VAL A 289 0.36 9.37 -15.15
C VAL A 289 -0.66 9.09 -16.25
N GLY A 290 -0.97 7.81 -16.42
CA GLY A 290 -2.14 7.34 -17.16
C GLY A 290 -3.24 6.85 -16.23
N LEU A 291 -4.41 7.49 -16.25
CA LEU A 291 -5.60 7.03 -15.54
C LEU A 291 -6.55 6.32 -16.50
N ASN A 292 -6.75 5.03 -16.28
CA ASN A 292 -7.75 4.25 -16.98
C ASN A 292 -9.06 4.22 -16.17
N LEU A 293 -10.04 5.00 -16.61
CA LEU A 293 -11.40 5.09 -16.08
C LEU A 293 -12.42 4.52 -17.09
N ALA A 294 -12.04 3.43 -17.77
CA ALA A 294 -12.97 2.66 -18.60
C ALA A 294 -14.23 2.29 -17.82
N GLU A 295 -14.04 1.91 -16.55
CA GLU A 295 -15.08 1.78 -15.55
C GLU A 295 -15.05 3.01 -14.62
N PRO A 296 -16.21 3.53 -14.18
CA PRO A 296 -16.26 4.64 -13.23
C PRO A 296 -15.58 4.31 -11.90
N VAL A 297 -15.03 5.34 -11.24
CA VAL A 297 -14.59 5.18 -9.85
C VAL A 297 -15.79 4.96 -8.93
N PHE A 298 -15.58 4.23 -7.85
CA PHE A 298 -16.68 3.79 -6.97
C PHE A 298 -16.55 4.27 -5.53
N SER A 299 -15.41 4.86 -5.14
CA SER A 299 -15.14 5.29 -3.77
C SER A 299 -14.70 6.76 -3.70
N HIS A 300 -14.82 7.35 -2.51
CA HIS A 300 -14.58 8.77 -2.26
C HIS A 300 -13.24 9.24 -2.80
N ASP A 301 -13.28 10.28 -3.62
CA ASP A 301 -12.15 11.05 -4.13
C ASP A 301 -11.06 10.19 -4.81
N GLN A 302 -11.39 8.98 -5.28
CA GLN A 302 -10.49 8.15 -6.08
C GLN A 302 -10.02 8.91 -7.34
N HIS A 303 -10.94 9.61 -7.99
CA HIS A 303 -10.59 10.41 -9.17
C HIS A 303 -9.54 11.48 -8.84
N TYR A 304 -9.76 12.27 -7.78
CA TYR A 304 -8.78 13.26 -7.31
C TYR A 304 -7.46 12.61 -6.86
N ALA A 305 -7.53 11.50 -6.14
CA ALA A 305 -6.38 10.75 -5.68
C ALA A 305 -5.51 10.25 -6.86
N GLY A 306 -6.12 9.88 -7.99
CA GLY A 306 -5.39 9.55 -9.22
C GLY A 306 -4.76 10.78 -9.87
N CYS A 307 -5.54 11.84 -10.07
CA CYS A 307 -5.09 13.05 -10.78
C CYS A 307 -3.98 13.80 -10.02
N SER A 308 -4.01 13.78 -8.68
CA SER A 308 -3.04 14.47 -7.82
C SER A 308 -1.66 13.79 -7.72
N ARG A 309 -1.41 12.73 -8.49
CA ARG A 309 -0.10 12.04 -8.51
C ARG A 309 0.94 12.76 -9.36
N VAL A 310 0.51 13.59 -10.31
CA VAL A 310 1.39 14.39 -11.17
C VAL A 310 1.21 15.87 -10.88
N GLY A 311 2.32 16.62 -10.87
CA GLY A 311 2.26 18.06 -10.64
C GLY A 311 2.05 18.89 -11.91
N ASN A 312 2.44 18.36 -13.08
CA ASN A 312 2.18 18.98 -14.38
C ASN A 312 0.92 18.36 -15.05
N PRO A 313 -0.14 19.15 -15.30
CA PRO A 313 -1.35 18.68 -15.98
C PRO A 313 -1.09 18.11 -17.38
N ASN A 314 -0.06 18.57 -18.10
CA ASN A 314 0.26 18.08 -19.45
C ASN A 314 0.79 16.63 -19.44
N HIS A 315 1.18 16.12 -18.28
CA HIS A 315 1.66 14.76 -18.09
C HIS A 315 0.58 13.84 -17.48
N LEU A 316 -0.66 14.33 -17.36
CA LEU A 316 -1.82 13.56 -16.95
C LEU A 316 -2.65 13.15 -18.16
N PHE A 317 -2.79 11.85 -18.37
CA PHE A 317 -3.58 11.31 -19.46
C PHE A 317 -4.73 10.47 -18.88
N ILE A 318 -5.97 10.84 -19.20
CA ILE A 318 -7.15 10.16 -18.68
C ILE A 318 -7.90 9.51 -19.84
N TYR A 319 -8.13 8.21 -19.73
CA TYR A 319 -9.06 7.48 -20.55
C TYR A 319 -10.36 7.28 -19.78
N ALA A 320 -11.50 7.67 -20.35
CA ALA A 320 -12.82 7.41 -19.79
C ALA A 320 -13.78 6.97 -20.90
N SER A 321 -14.62 5.97 -20.62
CA SER A 321 -15.63 5.53 -21.56
C SER A 321 -16.51 6.72 -21.96
N GLN A 322 -16.68 6.94 -23.26
CA GLN A 322 -17.43 8.09 -23.80
C GLN A 322 -16.90 9.47 -23.36
N ARG A 323 -15.64 9.57 -22.90
CA ARG A 323 -15.03 10.79 -22.33
C ARG A 323 -15.77 11.35 -21.11
N LYS A 324 -16.51 10.51 -20.38
CA LYS A 324 -17.21 10.89 -19.15
C LYS A 324 -16.94 9.86 -18.06
N THR A 325 -16.88 10.32 -16.82
CA THR A 325 -16.71 9.47 -15.64
C THR A 325 -17.42 10.11 -14.46
N GLU A 326 -17.86 9.29 -13.50
CA GLU A 326 -18.50 9.78 -12.28
C GLU A 326 -17.47 10.30 -11.30
N ASN A 327 -17.82 11.37 -10.58
CA ASN A 327 -17.00 11.88 -9.48
C ASN A 327 -17.68 11.56 -8.14
N VAL A 328 -17.17 10.56 -7.44
CA VAL A 328 -17.70 10.11 -6.15
C VAL A 328 -17.07 10.93 -5.03
N VAL A 329 -17.86 11.80 -4.40
CA VAL A 329 -17.40 12.68 -3.30
C VAL A 329 -18.32 12.55 -2.10
N TYR A 330 -17.79 12.17 -0.94
CA TYR A 330 -18.54 12.14 0.31
C TYR A 330 -18.35 13.46 1.04
N ARG A 331 -19.39 14.29 1.07
CA ARG A 331 -19.30 15.62 1.69
C ARG A 331 -18.99 15.56 3.18
N GLU A 332 -19.48 14.53 3.86
CA GLU A 332 -19.23 14.25 5.28
C GLU A 332 -17.75 14.03 5.56
N ALA A 333 -17.03 13.40 4.63
CA ALA A 333 -15.59 13.19 4.73
C ALA A 333 -14.79 14.50 4.57
N LEU A 334 -15.35 15.54 3.96
CA LEU A 334 -14.67 16.83 3.76
C LEU A 334 -15.00 17.87 4.84
N GLN A 335 -16.13 17.71 5.53
CA GLN A 335 -16.53 18.63 6.60
C GLN A 335 -15.53 18.63 7.75
N THR A 336 -15.08 19.82 8.14
CA THR A 336 -14.28 20.06 9.34
C THR A 336 -15.24 20.43 10.45
N LYS A 337 -15.87 19.42 11.08
CA LYS A 337 -16.39 19.61 12.44
C LYS A 337 -15.22 19.64 13.41
#